data_AF-A0A5K1HEZ7-F1
#
_entry.id   AF-A0A5K1HEZ7-F1
#
_cell.length_a   1.000
_cell.length_b   1.000
_cell.length_c   1.000
_cell.angle_alpha   90.00
_cell.angle_beta   90.00
_cell.angle_gamma   90.00
#
_symmetry.space_group_name_H-M   'P 1'
#
loop_
_entity.id
_entity.type
_entity.pdbx_description
1 polymer ?
#
loop_
_entity_poly.entity_id
_entity_poly.type
_entity_poly.pdbx_seq_one_letter_code
_entity_poly.pdbx_strand_id
1 'polypeptide(L)' 'MEVPDFTTTKLGFGQQHTDHMITIDFERDIGWSDPVLRSFEDLPIHPYSSALHYG' A
#
# COMPACT_ATOMS: atom_id res chain seq x y z
N MET A 1 -1.52 -19.70 -13.19
CA MET A 1 -1.25 -18.24 -13.19
C MET A 1 -1.60 -17.76 -14.59
N GLU A 2 -2.72 -17.05 -14.75
CA GLU A 2 -2.98 -16.38 -16.02
C GLU A 2 -1.94 -15.28 -16.22
N VAL A 3 -1.37 -15.19 -17.42
CA VAL A 3 -0.45 -14.11 -17.76
C VAL A 3 -1.27 -12.84 -17.95
N PRO A 4 -0.95 -11.73 -17.25
CA PRO A 4 -1.68 -10.49 -17.43
C PRO A 4 -1.58 -9.98 -18.88
N ASP A 5 -2.66 -9.42 -19.40
CA ASP A 5 -2.66 -8.76 -20.70
C ASP A 5 -2.10 -7.34 -20.54
N PHE A 6 -0.91 -7.12 -21.09
CA PHE A 6 -0.13 -5.88 -20.95
C PHE A 6 -0.44 -4.82 -22.03
N THR A 7 -1.58 -4.91 -22.72
CA THR A 7 -1.99 -3.87 -23.67
C THR A 7 -2.31 -2.54 -22.97
N THR A 8 -2.02 -1.42 -23.63
CA THR A 8 -2.22 -0.06 -23.08
C THR A 8 -3.68 0.26 -22.75
N THR A 9 -4.63 -0.42 -23.39
CA THR A 9 -6.07 -0.31 -23.09
C THR A 9 -6.47 -1.01 -21.80
N LYS A 10 -5.72 -2.03 -21.36
CA LYS A 10 -5.98 -2.76 -20.10
C LYS A 10 -5.14 -2.28 -18.93
N LEU A 11 -3.96 -1.73 -19.18
CA LEU A 11 -3.06 -1.17 -18.17
C LEU A 11 -3.31 0.33 -17.92
N GLY A 12 -4.51 0.66 -17.45
CA GLY A 12 -4.81 2.03 -17.00
C GLY A 12 -3.98 2.43 -15.77
N PHE A 13 -3.55 3.69 -15.70
CA PHE A 13 -2.79 4.20 -14.55
C PHE A 13 -3.59 4.06 -13.24
N GLY A 14 -2.98 3.42 -12.24
CA GLY A 14 -3.55 3.26 -10.89
C GLY A 14 -4.73 2.28 -10.76
N GLN A 15 -5.02 1.49 -11.80
CA GLN A 15 -6.18 0.58 -11.80
C GLN A 15 -5.84 -0.86 -11.39
N GLN A 16 -4.56 -1.24 -11.46
CA GLN A 16 -4.08 -2.57 -11.11
C GLN A 16 -2.94 -2.45 -10.09
N HIS A 17 -2.83 -3.42 -9.20
CA HIS A 17 -1.78 -3.54 -8.19
C HIS A 17 -1.11 -4.91 -8.27
N THR A 18 0.11 -5.00 -7.75
CA THR A 18 0.84 -6.27 -7.62
C THR A 18 0.38 -7.06 -6.40
N ASP A 19 0.84 -8.30 -6.28
CA ASP A 19 0.46 -9.19 -5.16
C ASP A 19 0.98 -8.72 -3.79
N HIS A 20 1.99 -7.83 -3.78
CA HIS A 20 2.70 -7.42 -2.56
C HIS A 20 2.80 -5.91 -2.42
N MET A 21 2.98 -5.47 -1.18
CA MET A 21 3.27 -4.11 -0.75
C MET A 21 4.33 -4.08 0.35
N ILE A 22 4.92 -2.91 0.61
CA ILE A 22 5.85 -2.68 1.72
C ILE A 22 5.19 -1.75 2.74
N THR A 23 5.29 -2.10 4.02
CA THR A 23 4.87 -1.24 5.14
C THR A 23 6.06 -0.94 6.04
N ILE A 24 6.11 0.28 6.57
CA ILE A 24 7.12 0.71 7.54
C ILE A 24 6.42 1.55 8.60
N ASP A 25 6.48 1.10 9.85
CA ASP A 25 5.90 1.84 10.97
C ASP A 25 6.87 2.90 11.47
N PHE A 26 6.30 4.02 11.92
CA PHE A 26 7.04 5.11 12.55
C PHE A 26 6.48 5.37 13.95
N GLU A 27 7.36 5.37 14.94
CA GLU A 27 7.05 5.75 16.32
C GLU A 27 7.90 6.96 16.72
N ARG A 28 7.30 7.95 17.39
CA ARG A 28 7.99 9.22 17.70
C ARG A 28 9.31 9.02 18.48
N ASP A 29 9.34 8.04 19.39
CA ASP A 29 10.48 7.83 20.30
C ASP A 29 11.55 6.88 19.71
N ILE A 30 11.18 6.07 18.70
CA ILE A 30 12.03 5.00 18.14
C ILE A 30 12.48 5.33 16.70
N GLY A 31 11.68 6.12 15.98
CA GLY A 31 11.87 6.41 14.57
C GLY A 31 11.21 5.37 13.66
N TRP A 32 11.81 5.15 12.49
CA TRP A 32 11.36 4.15 11.53
C TRP A 32 11.77 2.74 11.96
N SER A 33 10.83 1.81 11.86
CA SER A 33 11.09 0.38 12.04
C SER A 33 11.66 -0.26 10.76
N ASP A 34 12.05 -1.53 10.85
CA ASP A 34 12.47 -2.29 9.68
C ASP A 34 11.31 -2.44 8.66
N PRO A 35 11.57 -2.30 7.36
CA PRO A 35 10.55 -2.49 6.33
C PRO A 35 10.02 -3.93 6.27
N VAL A 36 8.71 -4.08 6.10
CA VAL A 36 8.05 -5.38 5.98
C VAL A 36 7.44 -5.53 4.60
N LEU A 37 7.88 -6.55 3.84
CA LEU A 37 7.24 -7.00 2.60
C LEU A 37 6.07 -7.93 2.95
N ARG A 38 4.86 -7.60 2.50
CA ARG A 38 3.63 -8.36 2.80
C ARG A 38 2.70 -8.42 1.58
N SER A 39 1.66 -9.24 1.65
CA SER A 39 0.61 -9.29 0.63
C SER A 39 -0.12 -7.94 0.53
N PHE A 40 -0.57 -7.58 -0.67
CA PHE A 40 -1.40 -6.39 -0.86
C PHE A 40 -2.74 -6.58 -0.15
N GLU A 41 -3.08 -5.69 0.78
CA GLU A 41 -4.27 -5.77 1.62
C GLU A 41 -4.71 -4.37 2.11
N ASP A 42 -5.92 -4.30 2.66
CA ASP A 42 -6.46 -3.06 3.23
C ASP A 42 -5.65 -2.60 4.44
N LEU A 43 -5.45 -1.28 4.57
CA LEU A 43 -4.76 -0.69 5.72
C LEU A 43 -5.71 -0.56 6.93
N PRO A 44 -5.41 -1.19 8.08
CA PRO A 44 -6.21 -1.05 9.30
C PRO A 44 -5.90 0.28 9.99
N ILE A 45 -6.56 1.36 9.55
CA ILE A 45 -6.34 2.71 10.07
C ILE A 45 -7.40 3.06 11.13
N HIS A 46 -6.96 3.62 12.26
CA HIS A 46 -7.88 4.15 13.26
C HIS A 46 -8.74 5.29 12.68
N PRO A 47 -10.07 5.35 12.91
CA PRO A 47 -10.97 6.33 12.27
C PRO A 47 -10.60 7.80 12.50
N TYR A 48 -9.86 8.10 13.56
CA TYR A 48 -9.38 9.44 13.90
C TYR A 48 -7.91 9.70 13.52
N SER A 49 -7.31 8.87 12.66
CA SER A 49 -5.96 9.12 12.13
C SER A 49 -5.91 10.44 11.37
N SER A 50 -4.90 11.27 11.61
CA SER A 50 -4.79 12.62 11.03
C SER A 50 -4.87 12.64 9.50
N ALA A 51 -4.33 11.60 8.84
CA ALA A 51 -4.38 11.42 7.39
C ALA A 51 -5.80 11.38 6.82
N LEU A 52 -6.81 11.05 7.64
CA LEU A 52 -8.22 11.02 7.24
C LEU A 52 -8.96 12.34 7.50
N HIS A 53 -8.35 13.29 8.21
CA HIS A 53 -9.01 14.53 8.65
C HIS A 53 -8.32 15.80 8.16
N TYR A 54 -7.00 15.79 7.99
CA TYR A 54 -6.21 17.03 7.82
C TYR A 54 -5.33 17.08 6.58
N GLY A 55 -5.35 16.04 5.73
CA GLY A 55 -4.55 15.97 4.50
C GLY A 55 -3.06 16.16 4.74
#